data_AF-A0A6S7HDF1-F1
#
_entry.id   AF-A0A6S7HDF1-F1
#
_cell.length_a   1.000
_cell.length_b   1.000
_cell.length_c   1.000
_cell.angle_alpha   90.00
_cell.angle_beta   90.00
_cell.angle_gamma   90.00
#
_symmetry.space_group_name_H-M   'P 1'
#
loop_
_entity.id
_entity.type
_entity.pdbx_description
1 polymer ?
#
loop_
_entity_poly.entity_id
_entity_poly.type
_entity_poly.pdbx_seq_one_letter_code
_entity_poly.pdbx_strand_id
1 'polypeptide(L)'
;MIEARKIKYSAKLYVKPFNKILYYIGIDCIVRKTAGLLGFWDDSKDQEFLLPNGSFIHKNSSYRILHNEFGQKWIVERNKTLFTYRIGESYDSFLDPNFTPVFLDETASLFSNSTFEQEARNVCGENRECLFDIAVTGKTRVGEATLESFNELEQRTNNSKIVADPIYFGCDGVENSAKKTDFCGVCGGDNSTCTDCEGQIKPGFLKNGTCGFYHPWTRWNACFRSGNKEIKTRNRTCSTKDQCRHLGENVQHEECKRAVDDDDDDDSKTVEFYLSVVGLPVLVLLLIIVAISLCCYFVRKKNKSEAAGKPHSTTHVNNAYVIS
;
A
#
# COMPACT_ATOMS: atom_id res chain seq x y z
N MET A 1 -5.44 28.72 4.26
CA MET A 1 -6.04 27.39 4.10
C MET A 1 -5.20 26.40 4.89
N ILE A 2 -5.82 25.51 5.67
CA ILE A 2 -5.07 24.43 6.33
C ILE A 2 -4.74 23.43 5.23
N GLU A 3 -3.66 23.66 4.49
CA GLU A 3 -2.94 22.54 3.91
C GLU A 3 -2.46 21.77 5.14
N ALA A 4 -3.17 20.70 5.48
CA ALA A 4 -2.61 19.67 6.33
C ALA A 4 -1.50 18.98 5.52
N ARG A 5 -0.42 19.72 5.21
CA ARG A 5 0.89 19.11 5.32
C ARG A 5 0.93 18.66 6.76
N LYS A 6 0.55 17.40 6.97
CA LYS A 6 1.02 16.60 8.10
C LYS A 6 2.53 16.68 8.03
N ILE A 7 3.09 17.77 8.56
CA ILE A 7 4.25 17.68 9.41
C ILE A 7 3.82 16.60 10.37
N LYS A 8 4.51 15.47 10.28
CA LYS A 8 4.41 14.35 11.20
C LYS A 8 4.70 14.93 12.59
N TYR A 9 3.68 15.50 13.22
CA TYR A 9 3.66 16.00 14.57
C TYR A 9 2.99 14.87 15.38
N SER A 10 3.67 13.81 15.80
CA SER A 10 4.54 13.82 16.99
C SER A 10 4.93 15.25 17.37
N ALA A 11 4.18 15.92 18.24
CA ALA A 11 4.42 17.31 18.64
C ALA A 11 5.94 17.62 18.72
N LYS A 12 6.48 18.28 17.70
CA LYS A 12 7.92 18.56 17.59
C LYS A 12 8.15 19.87 18.32
N LEU A 13 8.44 19.78 19.60
CA LEU A 13 8.99 20.89 20.36
C LEU A 13 10.43 21.09 19.90
N TYR A 14 10.70 22.17 19.16
CA TYR A 14 12.06 22.52 18.75
C TYR A 14 12.81 23.10 19.96
N VAL A 15 13.64 22.29 20.60
CA VAL A 15 14.49 22.73 21.71
C VAL A 15 15.86 23.12 21.16
N LYS A 16 16.26 24.39 21.33
CA LYS A 16 17.64 24.86 21.09
C LYS A 16 18.63 24.04 21.94
N PRO A 17 19.87 23.81 21.47
CA PRO A 17 20.72 22.74 21.97
C PRO A 17 21.39 23.14 23.28
N PHE A 18 20.74 22.90 24.42
CA PHE A 18 21.43 22.76 25.71
C PHE A 18 20.64 21.79 26.58
N ASN A 19 21.15 20.55 26.70
CA ASN A 19 20.78 19.49 27.62
C ASN A 19 19.38 19.59 28.24
N LYS A 20 18.38 18.96 27.63
CA LYS A 20 17.11 18.63 28.31
C LYS A 20 16.49 17.38 27.70
N ILE A 21 16.24 16.41 28.58
CA ILE A 21 15.50 15.16 28.35
C ILE A 21 14.15 15.49 27.70
N LEU A 22 13.84 14.80 26.60
CA LEU A 22 12.60 14.97 25.85
C LEU A 22 11.56 13.96 26.35
N TYR A 23 10.49 14.43 26.99
CA TYR A 23 9.33 13.60 27.33
C TYR A 23 8.37 13.57 26.13
N TYR A 24 8.12 12.38 25.58
CA TYR A 24 7.07 12.14 24.59
C TYR A 24 5.74 11.90 25.31
N ILE A 25 4.78 12.80 25.14
CA ILE A 25 3.37 12.52 25.45
C ILE A 25 2.80 11.88 24.18
N GLY A 26 2.81 10.55 24.11
CA GLY A 26 2.11 9.81 23.07
C GLY A 26 0.62 10.00 23.24
N ILE A 27 -0.03 10.77 22.36
CA ILE A 27 -1.49 10.89 22.34
C ILE A 27 -2.07 9.74 21.50
N ASP A 28 -1.67 8.49 21.77
CA ASP A 28 -2.24 7.30 21.11
C ASP A 28 -3.71 7.08 21.47
N CYS A 29 -4.21 7.78 22.49
CA CYS A 29 -5.57 7.62 22.98
C CYS A 29 -6.66 8.27 22.10
N ILE A 30 -6.31 9.17 21.17
CA ILE A 30 -7.27 9.88 20.30
C ILE A 30 -7.27 9.39 18.85
N VAL A 31 -6.31 8.54 18.47
CA VAL A 31 -6.26 7.90 17.15
C VAL A 31 -7.60 7.19 16.92
N ARG A 32 -8.23 7.49 15.79
CA ARG A 32 -9.51 6.95 15.29
C ARG A 32 -10.71 7.29 16.17
N LYS A 33 -10.55 8.28 17.07
CA LYS A 33 -11.64 8.81 17.92
C LYS A 33 -12.01 10.26 17.57
N THR A 34 -11.37 10.83 16.56
CA THR A 34 -11.67 12.19 16.09
C THR A 34 -12.56 12.12 14.86
N ALA A 35 -13.55 13.00 14.80
CA ALA A 35 -14.31 13.30 13.60
C ALA A 35 -14.68 14.79 13.63
N GLY A 36 -14.82 15.41 12.46
CA GLY A 36 -15.07 16.85 12.36
C GLY A 36 -14.20 17.49 11.28
N LEU A 37 -14.13 18.83 11.32
CA LEU A 37 -13.35 19.63 10.37
C LEU A 37 -11.83 19.36 10.40
N LEU A 38 -11.33 18.79 11.50
CA LEU A 38 -9.92 18.37 11.62
C LEU A 38 -9.67 16.94 11.07
N GLY A 39 -10.71 16.29 10.56
CA GLY A 39 -10.63 15.00 9.91
C GLY A 39 -10.61 13.80 10.86
N PHE A 40 -10.48 12.63 10.24
CA PHE A 40 -10.36 11.34 10.92
C PHE A 40 -8.88 11.00 11.15
N TRP A 41 -8.47 10.87 12.41
CA TRP A 41 -7.07 10.61 12.73
C TRP A 41 -6.77 9.11 12.67
N ASP A 42 -6.33 8.57 11.55
CA ASP A 42 -6.00 7.13 11.41
C ASP A 42 -4.61 6.86 10.83
N ASP A 43 -3.77 7.89 10.81
CA ASP A 43 -2.47 7.96 10.14
C ASP A 43 -2.51 7.75 8.62
N SER A 44 -3.70 7.57 8.03
CA SER A 44 -3.90 7.61 6.59
C SER A 44 -3.89 9.06 6.11
N LYS A 45 -3.38 9.26 4.89
CA LYS A 45 -3.54 10.51 4.14
C LYS A 45 -4.67 10.42 3.12
N ASP A 46 -5.24 9.23 2.94
CA ASP A 46 -6.27 8.95 1.94
C ASP A 46 -7.68 9.04 2.55
N GLN A 47 -7.79 8.88 3.86
CA GLN A 47 -9.06 8.83 4.60
C GLN A 47 -9.15 9.98 5.62
N GLU A 48 -9.07 11.22 5.12
CA GLU A 48 -9.03 12.42 5.99
C GLU A 48 -10.42 13.06 6.15
N PHE A 49 -11.20 13.12 5.07
CA PHE A 49 -12.49 13.82 5.02
C PHE A 49 -13.68 12.92 5.36
N LEU A 50 -13.72 12.43 6.60
CA LEU A 50 -14.85 11.66 7.13
C LEU A 50 -16.10 12.54 7.29
N LEU A 51 -17.22 12.10 6.73
CA LEU A 51 -18.52 12.75 6.85
C LEU A 51 -19.30 12.24 8.07
N PRO A 52 -20.28 13.02 8.57
CA PRO A 52 -21.13 12.59 9.68
C PRO A 52 -21.90 11.27 9.42
N ASN A 53 -22.12 10.91 8.15
CA ASN A 53 -22.78 9.67 7.76
C ASN A 53 -21.84 8.44 7.72
N GLY A 54 -20.54 8.60 8.02
CA GLY A 54 -19.55 7.52 8.00
C GLY A 54 -18.82 7.31 6.67
N SER A 55 -19.23 8.00 5.60
CA SER A 55 -18.54 7.96 4.30
C SER A 55 -17.36 8.95 4.22
N PHE A 56 -16.42 8.73 3.30
CA PHE A 56 -15.28 9.62 3.08
C PHE A 56 -15.39 10.39 1.78
N ILE A 57 -14.96 11.66 1.78
CA ILE A 57 -14.68 12.41 0.54
C ILE A 57 -13.25 12.13 0.10
N HIS A 58 -13.08 12.00 -1.21
CA HIS A 58 -11.78 11.79 -1.82
C HIS A 58 -10.84 12.99 -1.62
N LYS A 59 -9.57 12.74 -1.31
CA LYS A 59 -8.60 13.83 -0.99
C LYS A 59 -8.31 14.78 -2.16
N ASN A 60 -8.44 14.33 -3.40
CA ASN A 60 -8.21 15.14 -4.60
C ASN A 60 -9.45 15.95 -5.02
N SER A 61 -10.50 16.02 -4.19
CA SER A 61 -11.66 16.87 -4.45
C SER A 61 -11.28 18.34 -4.45
N SER A 62 -11.96 19.16 -5.26
CA SER A 62 -11.77 20.61 -5.29
C SER A 62 -12.14 21.25 -3.94
N TYR A 63 -11.59 22.43 -3.66
CA TYR A 63 -11.88 23.10 -2.38
C TYR A 63 -13.36 23.47 -2.26
N ARG A 64 -14.03 23.74 -3.38
CA ARG A 64 -15.49 23.93 -3.44
C ARG A 64 -16.27 22.70 -2.98
N ILE A 65 -15.88 21.51 -3.44
CA ILE A 65 -16.50 20.25 -3.00
C ILE A 65 -16.20 20.02 -1.52
N LEU A 66 -14.95 20.22 -1.08
CA LEU A 66 -14.58 20.06 0.32
C LEU A 66 -15.34 21.03 1.23
N HIS A 67 -15.59 22.26 0.78
CA HIS A 67 -16.42 23.20 1.53
C HIS A 67 -17.88 22.73 1.60
N ASN A 68 -18.52 22.48 0.46
CA ASN A 68 -19.96 22.19 0.39
C ASN A 68 -20.34 20.81 0.91
N GLU A 69 -19.55 19.79 0.55
CA GLU A 69 -19.88 18.40 0.84
C GLU A 69 -19.20 17.87 2.09
N PHE A 70 -18.15 18.50 2.60
CA PHE A 70 -17.51 18.14 3.87
C PHE A 70 -17.68 19.22 4.96
N GLY A 71 -17.17 20.42 4.74
CA GLY A 71 -17.16 21.49 5.75
C GLY A 71 -18.55 21.87 6.25
N GLN A 72 -19.46 22.14 5.32
CA GLN A 72 -20.85 22.51 5.61
C GLN A 72 -21.65 21.37 6.28
N LYS A 73 -21.28 20.10 6.08
CA LYS A 73 -21.94 18.96 6.73
C LYS A 73 -21.63 18.87 8.22
N TRP A 74 -20.54 19.49 8.68
CA TRP A 74 -20.12 19.53 10.08
C TRP A 74 -20.69 20.73 10.86
N ILE A 75 -21.61 21.50 10.27
CA ILE A 75 -22.35 22.53 11.00
C ILE A 75 -23.13 21.90 12.16
N VAL A 76 -22.98 22.47 13.35
CA VAL A 76 -23.67 22.03 14.56
C VAL A 76 -25.10 22.54 14.54
N GLU A 77 -26.07 21.73 14.98
CA GLU A 77 -27.47 22.16 15.13
C GLU A 77 -27.64 23.13 16.31
N ARG A 78 -28.62 24.05 16.22
CA ARG A 78 -28.89 25.06 17.26
C ARG A 78 -29.01 24.47 18.67
N ASN A 79 -29.68 23.34 18.83
CA ASN A 79 -29.90 22.69 20.13
C ASN A 79 -28.70 21.83 20.59
N LYS A 80 -27.68 21.64 19.76
CA LYS A 80 -26.45 20.88 20.04
C LYS A 80 -25.22 21.78 20.24
N THR A 81 -25.37 23.08 20.01
CA THR A 81 -24.26 24.03 20.21
C THR A 81 -23.81 24.03 21.67
N LEU A 82 -22.50 23.94 21.87
CA LEU A 82 -21.86 24.08 23.19
C LEU A 82 -21.28 25.49 23.39
N PHE A 83 -21.45 26.38 22.40
CA PHE A 83 -20.96 27.74 22.48
C PHE A 83 -21.82 28.59 23.40
N THR A 84 -21.17 29.43 24.20
CA THR A 84 -21.82 30.48 24.99
C THR A 84 -21.77 31.80 24.22
N TYR A 85 -22.91 32.48 24.11
CA TYR A 85 -23.04 33.72 23.35
C TYR A 85 -23.11 34.94 24.27
N ARG A 86 -22.70 36.11 23.77
CA ARG A 86 -22.87 37.36 24.52
C ARG A 86 -24.33 37.78 24.53
N ILE A 87 -24.67 38.75 25.37
CA ILE A 87 -26.02 39.32 25.43
C ILE A 87 -26.38 39.90 24.05
N GLY A 88 -27.52 39.48 23.50
CA GLY A 88 -27.99 39.89 22.18
C GLY A 88 -27.44 39.06 21.01
N GLU A 89 -26.49 38.16 21.26
CA GLU A 89 -25.99 37.20 20.28
C GLU A 89 -26.63 35.82 20.49
N SER A 90 -26.71 35.05 19.42
CA SER A 90 -27.18 33.66 19.46
C SER A 90 -26.49 32.83 18.39
N TYR A 91 -26.82 31.54 18.35
CA TYR A 91 -26.42 30.65 17.26
C TYR A 91 -26.64 31.27 15.87
N ASP A 92 -27.78 31.92 15.64
CA ASP A 92 -28.13 32.50 14.34
C ASP A 92 -27.28 33.72 13.98
N SER A 93 -26.72 34.41 14.97
CA SER A 93 -25.86 35.57 14.75
C SER A 93 -24.54 35.18 14.07
N PHE A 94 -24.15 33.91 14.15
CA PHE A 94 -22.89 33.38 13.61
C PHE A 94 -23.10 32.33 12.52
N LEU A 95 -24.36 32.01 12.16
CA LEU A 95 -24.68 31.09 11.08
C LEU A 95 -25.04 31.88 9.82
N ASP A 96 -24.24 31.73 8.78
CA ASP A 96 -24.60 32.16 7.43
C ASP A 96 -24.55 30.95 6.47
N PRO A 97 -25.71 30.35 6.13
CA PRO A 97 -25.75 29.19 5.24
C PRO A 97 -25.50 29.55 3.78
N ASN A 98 -25.55 30.83 3.41
CA ASN A 98 -25.34 31.31 2.04
C ASN A 98 -23.91 31.79 1.82
N PHE A 99 -23.09 31.86 2.87
CA PHE A 99 -21.69 32.21 2.76
C PHE A 99 -20.95 31.21 1.87
N THR A 100 -20.37 31.72 0.79
CA THR A 100 -19.49 30.95 -0.09
C THR A 100 -18.11 31.61 -0.09
N PRO A 101 -17.06 30.94 0.39
CA PRO A 101 -15.73 31.51 0.38
C PRO A 101 -15.16 31.55 -1.04
N VAL A 102 -14.12 32.36 -1.20
CA VAL A 102 -13.27 32.31 -2.38
C VAL A 102 -12.30 31.13 -2.24
N PHE A 103 -12.13 30.35 -3.31
CA PHE A 103 -11.33 29.12 -3.28
C PHE A 103 -9.95 29.31 -3.91
N LEU A 104 -8.89 28.77 -3.28
CA LEU A 104 -7.49 28.88 -3.75
C LEU A 104 -7.21 28.10 -5.05
N ASP A 105 -8.04 27.11 -5.37
CA ASP A 105 -7.92 26.38 -6.64
C ASP A 105 -8.45 27.18 -7.81
N GLU A 106 -9.17 28.27 -7.54
CA GLU A 106 -9.82 29.14 -8.51
C GLU A 106 -9.10 30.50 -8.67
N THR A 107 -7.85 30.64 -8.18
CA THR A 107 -7.10 31.93 -8.12
C THR A 107 -7.03 32.67 -9.46
N ALA A 108 -6.93 31.95 -10.58
CA ALA A 108 -6.88 32.55 -11.92
C ALA A 108 -8.15 33.34 -12.29
N SER A 109 -9.28 33.01 -11.69
CA SER A 109 -10.56 33.72 -11.90
C SER A 109 -10.74 34.93 -10.97
N LEU A 110 -9.84 35.11 -9.98
CA LEU A 110 -10.01 36.12 -8.94
C LEU A 110 -9.52 37.51 -9.35
N PHE A 111 -8.60 37.58 -10.31
CA PHE A 111 -8.13 38.85 -10.83
C PHE A 111 -9.01 39.31 -11.98
N SER A 112 -9.87 40.31 -11.73
CA SER A 112 -10.66 40.94 -12.79
C SER A 112 -9.87 41.98 -13.61
N ASN A 113 -8.72 42.44 -13.10
CA ASN A 113 -7.88 43.45 -13.73
C ASN A 113 -6.50 42.85 -14.04
N SER A 114 -6.16 42.77 -15.33
CA SER A 114 -4.90 42.18 -15.81
C SER A 114 -3.66 42.94 -15.37
N THR A 115 -3.75 44.26 -15.21
CA THR A 115 -2.63 45.08 -14.69
C THR A 115 -2.36 44.76 -13.23
N PHE A 116 -3.41 44.66 -12.41
CA PHE A 116 -3.28 44.31 -11.00
C PHE A 116 -2.82 42.85 -10.81
N GLU A 117 -3.26 41.94 -11.68
CA GLU A 117 -2.75 40.57 -11.72
C GLU A 117 -1.23 40.55 -11.98
N GLN A 118 -0.77 41.34 -12.94
CA GLN A 118 0.65 41.41 -13.25
C GLN A 118 1.46 41.99 -12.09
N GLU A 119 0.93 43.00 -11.40
CA GLU A 119 1.54 43.54 -10.17
C GLU A 119 1.64 42.46 -9.08
N ALA A 120 0.56 41.71 -8.86
CA ALA A 120 0.55 40.60 -7.91
C ALA A 120 1.59 39.52 -8.27
N ARG A 121 1.71 39.17 -9.56
CA ARG A 121 2.71 38.21 -10.05
C ARG A 121 4.15 38.72 -9.93
N ASN A 122 4.38 40.03 -10.06
CA ASN A 122 5.70 40.60 -9.84
C ASN A 122 6.14 40.48 -8.37
N VAL A 123 5.19 40.51 -7.42
CA VAL A 123 5.46 40.30 -5.99
C VAL A 123 5.57 38.82 -5.66
N CYS A 124 4.57 38.02 -6.05
CA CYS A 124 4.39 36.65 -5.60
C CYS A 124 5.08 35.58 -6.45
N GLY A 125 5.46 35.90 -7.70
CA GLY A 125 5.82 34.90 -8.70
C GLY A 125 4.69 33.89 -8.91
N GLU A 126 4.99 32.62 -8.65
CA GLU A 126 4.04 31.50 -8.77
C GLU A 126 3.44 31.06 -7.41
N ASN A 127 3.78 31.72 -6.30
CA ASN A 127 3.26 31.36 -4.99
C ASN A 127 1.75 31.61 -4.91
N ARG A 128 0.96 30.54 -4.80
CA ARG A 128 -0.51 30.59 -4.94
C ARG A 128 -1.18 31.23 -3.74
N GLU A 129 -0.64 31.01 -2.54
CA GLU A 129 -1.11 31.56 -1.28
C GLU A 129 -0.96 33.08 -1.28
N CYS A 130 0.21 33.58 -1.69
CA CYS A 130 0.48 35.00 -1.89
C CYS A 130 -0.48 35.61 -2.93
N LEU A 131 -0.59 34.99 -4.12
CA LEU A 131 -1.48 35.49 -5.17
C LEU A 131 -2.94 35.54 -4.70
N PHE A 132 -3.39 34.53 -3.97
CA PHE A 132 -4.74 34.49 -3.42
C PHE A 132 -4.97 35.60 -2.39
N ASP A 133 -4.06 35.79 -1.45
CA ASP A 133 -4.19 36.83 -0.43
C ASP A 133 -4.24 38.23 -1.06
N ILE A 134 -3.44 38.49 -2.10
CA ILE A 134 -3.55 39.74 -2.88
C ILE A 134 -4.92 39.83 -3.57
N ALA A 135 -5.37 38.76 -4.23
CA ALA A 135 -6.61 38.76 -4.98
C ALA A 135 -7.84 39.02 -4.08
N VAL A 136 -7.91 38.40 -2.90
CA VAL A 136 -9.06 38.53 -1.99
C VAL A 136 -9.02 39.80 -1.15
N THR A 137 -7.83 40.33 -0.83
CA THR A 137 -7.71 41.55 -0.01
C THR A 137 -7.55 42.83 -0.83
N GLY A 138 -7.16 42.72 -2.10
CA GLY A 138 -6.80 43.85 -2.96
C GLY A 138 -5.52 44.58 -2.52
N LYS A 139 -4.68 43.96 -1.67
CA LYS A 139 -3.51 44.60 -1.05
C LYS A 139 -2.26 43.78 -1.27
N THR A 140 -1.30 44.32 -2.02
CA THR A 140 -0.01 43.68 -2.29
C THR A 140 0.79 43.35 -1.03
N ARG A 141 0.78 44.24 -0.04
CA ARG A 141 1.46 44.05 1.26
C ARG A 141 1.01 42.82 2.04
N VAL A 142 -0.26 42.41 1.90
CA VAL A 142 -0.76 41.20 2.59
C VAL A 142 -0.14 39.96 1.95
N GLY A 143 -0.15 39.89 0.62
CA GLY A 143 0.50 38.79 -0.10
C GLY A 143 2.02 38.75 0.12
N GLU A 144 2.69 39.91 0.13
CA GLU A 144 4.12 40.00 0.43
C GLU A 144 4.47 39.38 1.80
N ALA A 145 3.68 39.68 2.84
CA ALA A 145 3.84 39.07 4.16
C ALA A 145 3.59 37.55 4.14
N THR A 146 2.64 37.08 3.32
CA THR A 146 2.39 35.65 3.11
C THR A 146 3.59 34.97 2.42
N LEU A 147 4.17 35.60 1.40
CA LEU A 147 5.36 35.11 0.71
C LEU A 147 6.58 35.04 1.66
N GLU A 148 6.79 36.07 2.47
CA GLU A 148 7.84 36.08 3.50
C GLU A 148 7.66 34.91 4.47
N SER A 149 6.44 34.74 4.99
CA SER A 149 6.11 33.64 5.90
C SER A 149 6.33 32.27 5.26
N PHE A 150 5.99 32.11 3.97
CA PHE A 150 6.21 30.86 3.24
C PHE A 150 7.70 30.55 3.09
N ASN A 151 8.50 31.53 2.70
CA ASN A 151 9.96 31.38 2.54
C ASN A 151 10.64 31.04 3.86
N GLU A 152 10.22 31.65 4.97
CA GLU A 152 10.71 31.29 6.30
C GLU A 152 10.41 29.83 6.66
N LEU A 153 9.20 29.35 6.38
CA LEU A 153 8.80 27.98 6.66
C LEU A 153 9.57 26.98 5.80
N GLU A 154 9.81 27.29 4.53
CA GLU A 154 10.61 26.46 3.64
C GLU A 154 12.06 26.37 4.13
N GLN A 155 12.68 27.49 4.49
CA GLN A 155 14.03 27.51 5.06
C GLN A 155 14.13 26.69 6.34
N ARG A 156 13.16 26.84 7.26
CA ARG A 156 13.12 26.03 8.49
C ARG A 156 12.97 24.54 8.20
N THR A 157 12.18 24.19 7.18
CA THR A 157 11.98 22.80 6.77
C THR A 157 13.26 22.22 6.18
N ASN A 158 13.92 22.95 5.27
CA ASN A 158 15.16 22.51 4.63
C ASN A 158 16.33 22.40 5.63
N ASN A 159 16.37 23.28 6.63
CA ASN A 159 17.37 23.25 7.69
C ASN A 159 17.07 22.22 8.79
N SER A 160 15.86 21.62 8.78
CA SER A 160 15.50 20.57 9.73
C SER A 160 16.09 19.23 9.30
N LYS A 161 17.21 18.84 9.90
CA LYS A 161 17.76 17.48 9.77
C LYS A 161 16.92 16.50 10.60
N ILE A 162 16.58 15.34 10.05
CA ILE A 162 15.99 14.24 10.84
C ILE A 162 17.08 13.74 11.80
N VAL A 163 16.91 13.98 13.10
CA VAL A 163 17.93 13.67 14.13
C VAL A 163 17.72 12.28 14.77
N ALA A 164 16.56 11.66 14.57
CA ALA A 164 16.29 10.31 15.04
C ALA A 164 15.22 9.63 14.18
N ASP A 165 15.38 8.33 13.95
CA ASP A 165 14.26 7.48 13.56
C ASP A 165 13.29 7.39 14.75
N PRO A 166 12.00 7.67 14.55
CA PRO A 166 11.04 7.62 15.64
C PRO A 166 10.87 6.17 16.09
N ILE A 167 11.30 5.89 17.33
CA ILE A 167 10.83 4.74 18.09
C ILE A 167 9.32 4.92 18.22
N TYR A 168 8.54 3.99 17.68
CA TYR A 168 7.09 3.99 17.77
C TYR A 168 6.64 2.84 18.66
N PHE A 169 5.63 3.05 19.48
CA PHE A 169 5.02 1.99 20.27
C PHE A 169 3.76 1.53 19.55
N GLY A 170 3.54 0.22 19.49
CA GLY A 170 2.25 -0.31 19.05
C GLY A 170 1.15 0.06 20.05
N CYS A 171 -0.11 -0.12 19.65
CA CYS A 171 -1.26 0.07 20.55
C CYS A 171 -1.23 -0.82 21.81
N ASP A 172 -0.33 -1.80 21.85
CA ASP A 172 -0.04 -2.70 22.97
C ASP A 172 1.05 -2.16 23.91
N GLY A 173 1.57 -0.95 23.64
CA GLY A 173 2.65 -0.33 24.42
C GLY A 173 4.02 -0.97 24.18
N VAL A 174 4.16 -1.82 23.15
CA VAL A 174 5.42 -2.50 22.83
C VAL A 174 6.20 -1.67 21.82
N GLU A 175 7.48 -1.42 22.13
CA GLU A 175 8.40 -0.74 21.24
C GLU A 175 8.52 -1.46 19.88
N ASN A 176 8.44 -0.68 18.79
CA ASN A 176 8.48 -1.14 17.41
C ASN A 176 7.41 -2.19 17.05
N SER A 177 6.33 -2.27 17.83
CA SER A 177 5.21 -3.17 17.53
C SER A 177 4.36 -2.60 16.41
N ALA A 178 4.18 -3.39 15.35
CA ALA A 178 3.33 -3.04 14.22
C ALA A 178 1.83 -3.12 14.54
N LYS A 179 1.44 -3.48 15.78
CA LYS A 179 0.03 -3.53 16.17
C LYS A 179 -0.55 -2.13 16.22
N LYS A 180 -1.64 -1.94 15.48
CA LYS A 180 -2.40 -0.69 15.44
C LYS A 180 -3.77 -0.90 16.06
N THR A 181 -4.29 0.16 16.65
CA THR A 181 -5.67 0.22 17.06
C THR A 181 -6.55 0.18 15.81
N ASP A 182 -7.52 -0.72 15.76
CA ASP A 182 -8.51 -0.82 14.70
C ASP A 182 -9.46 0.41 14.72
N PHE A 183 -10.40 0.53 13.77
CA PHE A 183 -11.34 1.67 13.70
C PHE A 183 -12.24 1.76 14.94
N CYS A 184 -12.30 0.72 15.76
CA CYS A 184 -13.15 0.60 16.94
C CYS A 184 -12.45 0.96 18.24
N GLY A 185 -11.15 1.24 18.19
CA GLY A 185 -10.37 1.44 19.40
C GLY A 185 -9.77 0.14 19.96
N VAL A 186 -9.84 -0.99 19.25
CA VAL A 186 -9.31 -2.29 19.70
C VAL A 186 -7.90 -2.50 19.14
N CYS A 187 -6.93 -2.75 20.03
CA CYS A 187 -5.56 -3.01 19.62
C CYS A 187 -5.41 -4.35 18.88
N GLY A 188 -4.93 -4.32 17.63
CA GLY A 188 -4.81 -5.51 16.78
C GLY A 188 -6.15 -6.09 16.32
N GLY A 189 -7.23 -5.31 16.43
CA GLY A 189 -8.56 -5.69 15.95
C GLY A 189 -8.70 -5.59 14.43
N ASP A 190 -9.82 -6.09 13.92
CA ASP A 190 -10.17 -6.18 12.50
C ASP A 190 -11.37 -5.29 12.12
N ASN A 191 -11.76 -4.36 13.00
CA ASN A 191 -12.90 -3.44 12.90
C ASN A 191 -14.28 -4.06 13.11
N SER A 192 -14.36 -5.37 13.38
CA SER A 192 -15.64 -6.08 13.52
C SER A 192 -16.52 -5.59 14.68
N THR A 193 -15.94 -4.87 15.65
CA THR A 193 -16.64 -4.44 16.88
C THR A 193 -17.38 -3.11 16.77
N CYS A 194 -17.21 -2.36 15.67
CA CYS A 194 -17.81 -1.02 15.47
C CYS A 194 -18.21 -0.72 14.03
N THR A 195 -17.98 -1.63 13.09
CA THR A 195 -18.61 -1.58 11.77
C THR A 195 -20.02 -2.13 11.84
N ASP A 196 -20.95 -1.58 11.06
CA ASP A 196 -22.25 -2.20 10.84
C ASP A 196 -22.15 -3.46 9.96
N CYS A 197 -23.29 -4.12 9.71
CA CYS A 197 -23.37 -5.36 8.95
C CYS A 197 -22.98 -5.19 7.47
N GLU A 198 -22.79 -3.95 7.02
CA GLU A 198 -22.40 -3.53 5.68
C GLU A 198 -20.92 -3.09 5.64
N GLY A 199 -20.20 -3.16 6.77
CA GLY A 199 -18.79 -2.77 6.87
C GLY A 199 -18.54 -1.27 7.02
N GLN A 200 -19.59 -0.47 7.28
CA GLN A 200 -19.47 0.98 7.45
C GLN A 200 -19.18 1.34 8.91
N ILE A 201 -18.22 2.24 9.10
CA ILE A 201 -17.82 2.75 10.42
C ILE A 201 -18.80 3.85 10.83
N LYS A 202 -19.48 3.70 11.97
CA LYS A 202 -20.41 4.72 12.47
C LYS A 202 -19.71 5.70 13.41
N PRO A 203 -19.65 7.01 13.10
CA PRO A 203 -19.14 8.00 14.04
C PRO A 203 -20.15 8.19 15.18
N GLY A 204 -19.65 8.12 16.42
CA GLY A 204 -20.47 8.17 17.63
C GLY A 204 -20.91 6.78 18.06
N PHE A 205 -20.34 6.32 19.18
CA PHE A 205 -20.78 5.11 19.86
C PHE A 205 -22.31 5.07 19.99
N LEU A 206 -22.87 3.87 19.76
CA LEU A 206 -24.24 3.39 20.02
C LEU A 206 -25.20 3.37 18.81
N LYS A 207 -25.48 2.15 18.33
CA LYS A 207 -26.67 1.40 18.80
C LYS A 207 -26.48 -0.10 18.64
N ASN A 208 -26.84 -0.82 19.71
CA ASN A 208 -26.99 -2.27 19.82
C ASN A 208 -27.83 -2.87 18.67
N GLY A 209 -27.18 -3.17 17.56
CA GLY A 209 -27.58 -4.28 16.71
C GLY A 209 -26.46 -5.28 16.80
N THR A 210 -26.64 -6.37 17.55
CA THR A 210 -25.71 -7.50 17.50
C THR A 210 -25.69 -8.01 16.07
N CYS A 211 -24.60 -7.73 15.35
CA CYS A 211 -24.35 -8.32 14.04
C CYS A 211 -24.48 -9.84 14.15
N GLY A 212 -24.99 -10.49 13.10
CA GLY A 212 -24.99 -11.93 13.04
C GLY A 212 -23.55 -12.45 13.04
N PHE A 213 -23.23 -13.40 13.91
CA PHE A 213 -22.04 -14.24 13.80
C PHE A 213 -22.37 -15.55 13.08
N TYR A 214 -21.40 -16.12 12.38
CA TYR A 214 -21.55 -17.49 11.87
C TYR A 214 -21.34 -18.51 12.99
N HIS A 215 -22.22 -19.50 13.06
CA HIS A 215 -21.95 -20.72 13.81
C HIS A 215 -20.73 -21.45 13.23
N PRO A 216 -20.08 -22.34 14.01
CA PRO A 216 -18.97 -23.14 13.51
C PRO A 216 -19.34 -23.88 12.22
N TRP A 217 -18.36 -24.06 11.34
CA TRP A 217 -18.54 -24.84 10.12
C TRP A 217 -19.09 -26.23 10.42
N THR A 218 -20.02 -26.69 9.59
CA THR A 218 -20.39 -28.10 9.58
C THR A 218 -19.17 -28.94 9.21
N ARG A 219 -19.24 -30.24 9.54
CA ARG A 219 -18.31 -31.20 8.95
C ARG A 219 -18.42 -31.15 7.43
N TRP A 220 -17.31 -31.45 6.76
CA TRP A 220 -17.30 -31.67 5.33
C TRP A 220 -18.29 -32.79 4.98
N ASN A 221 -19.06 -32.59 3.92
CA ASN A 221 -19.78 -33.71 3.31
C ASN A 221 -18.79 -34.68 2.64
N ALA A 222 -19.29 -35.86 2.29
CA ALA A 222 -18.54 -36.78 1.45
C ALA A 222 -18.27 -36.13 0.09
N CYS A 223 -17.14 -36.51 -0.50
CA CYS A 223 -16.77 -36.13 -1.86
C CYS A 223 -17.87 -36.50 -2.85
N PHE A 224 -18.25 -35.56 -3.72
CA PHE A 224 -19.23 -35.78 -4.77
C PHE A 224 -18.77 -35.15 -6.08
N ARG A 225 -19.23 -35.73 -7.18
CA ARG A 225 -18.83 -35.31 -8.52
C ARG A 225 -19.62 -34.07 -8.95
N SER A 226 -18.92 -32.98 -9.26
CA SER A 226 -19.48 -31.76 -9.80
C SER A 226 -18.74 -31.41 -11.10
N GLY A 227 -19.35 -31.76 -12.23
CA GLY A 227 -18.70 -31.72 -13.55
C GLY A 227 -17.53 -32.70 -13.66
N ASN A 228 -16.34 -32.20 -14.03
CA ASN A 228 -15.11 -32.98 -14.18
C ASN A 228 -14.30 -33.14 -12.88
N LYS A 229 -14.75 -32.50 -11.79
CA LYS A 229 -14.02 -32.45 -10.52
C LYS A 229 -14.82 -33.13 -9.42
N GLU A 230 -14.11 -33.67 -8.45
CA GLU A 230 -14.70 -34.20 -7.23
C GLU A 230 -14.47 -33.19 -6.10
N ILE A 231 -15.55 -32.72 -5.50
CA ILE A 231 -15.51 -31.65 -4.51
C ILE A 231 -16.20 -32.11 -3.24
N LYS A 232 -15.73 -31.58 -2.11
CA LYS A 232 -16.44 -31.59 -0.84
C LYS A 232 -16.88 -30.17 -0.52
N THR A 233 -17.98 -30.07 0.20
CA THR A 233 -18.62 -28.82 0.60
C THR A 233 -18.92 -28.87 2.09
N ARG A 234 -18.80 -27.72 2.74
CA ARG A 234 -19.32 -27.48 4.09
C ARG A 234 -19.99 -26.13 4.13
N ASN A 235 -20.93 -25.96 5.05
CA ASN A 235 -21.62 -24.69 5.24
C ASN A 235 -21.54 -24.23 6.69
N ARG A 236 -21.93 -22.99 6.91
CA ARG A 236 -22.09 -22.41 8.24
C ARG A 236 -23.35 -21.55 8.26
N THR A 237 -24.07 -21.59 9.37
CA THR A 237 -25.33 -20.86 9.52
C THR A 237 -25.07 -19.53 10.19
N CYS A 238 -25.66 -18.47 9.64
CA CYS A 238 -25.63 -17.16 10.28
C CYS A 238 -26.64 -17.11 11.42
N SER A 239 -26.24 -16.61 12.58
CA SER A 239 -27.11 -16.46 13.76
C SER A 239 -28.29 -15.51 13.52
N THR A 240 -28.13 -14.51 12.65
CA THR A 240 -29.21 -13.61 12.23
C THR A 240 -29.28 -13.52 10.71
N LYS A 241 -30.43 -13.85 10.12
CA LYS A 241 -30.60 -13.90 8.66
C LYS A 241 -30.09 -12.62 7.96
N ASP A 242 -29.28 -12.80 6.93
CA ASP A 242 -28.69 -11.75 6.06
C ASP A 242 -27.68 -10.79 6.72
N GLN A 243 -27.30 -11.02 7.99
CA GLN A 243 -26.37 -10.14 8.72
C GLN A 243 -24.91 -10.63 8.78
N CYS A 244 -24.57 -11.77 8.16
CA CYS A 244 -23.18 -12.30 8.15
C CYS A 244 -22.47 -12.18 6.81
N ARG A 245 -23.06 -11.51 5.80
CA ARG A 245 -22.53 -11.49 4.43
C ARG A 245 -21.14 -10.85 4.33
N HIS A 246 -20.84 -9.89 5.21
CA HIS A 246 -19.53 -9.24 5.34
C HIS A 246 -18.46 -10.14 5.99
N LEU A 247 -18.86 -11.19 6.73
CA LEU A 247 -17.93 -12.14 7.38
C LEU A 247 -17.41 -13.23 6.41
N GLY A 248 -17.63 -13.04 5.11
CA GLY A 248 -17.26 -13.96 4.04
C GLY A 248 -18.35 -14.99 3.70
N GLU A 249 -18.03 -15.85 2.74
CA GLU A 249 -18.93 -16.89 2.22
C GLU A 249 -19.43 -17.82 3.34
N ASN A 250 -20.70 -18.23 3.26
CA ASN A 250 -21.31 -19.20 4.17
C ASN A 250 -21.19 -20.64 3.67
N VAL A 251 -20.61 -20.83 2.48
CA VAL A 251 -20.36 -22.13 1.86
C VAL A 251 -18.91 -22.18 1.41
N GLN A 252 -18.23 -23.28 1.73
CA GLN A 252 -16.87 -23.53 1.28
C GLN A 252 -16.82 -24.79 0.43
N HIS A 253 -16.05 -24.73 -0.65
CA HIS A 253 -15.78 -25.85 -1.54
C HIS A 253 -14.29 -26.15 -1.51
N GLU A 254 -13.93 -27.43 -1.52
CA GLU A 254 -12.56 -27.89 -1.63
C GLU A 254 -12.53 -29.09 -2.57
N GLU A 255 -11.55 -29.15 -3.46
CA GLU A 255 -11.34 -30.33 -4.30
C GLU A 255 -10.90 -31.49 -3.42
N CYS A 256 -11.54 -32.64 -3.61
CA CYS A 256 -11.13 -33.83 -2.92
C CYS A 256 -9.77 -34.25 -3.45
N LYS A 257 -8.78 -34.31 -2.55
CA LYS A 257 -7.57 -35.06 -2.85
C LYS A 257 -8.04 -36.48 -3.11
N ARG A 258 -7.83 -36.97 -4.33
CA ARG A 258 -7.82 -38.43 -4.52
C ARG A 258 -6.83 -38.95 -3.50
N ALA A 259 -7.17 -40.07 -2.84
CA ALA A 259 -6.11 -40.90 -2.33
C ALA A 259 -5.23 -41.20 -3.54
N VAL A 260 -4.15 -40.46 -3.67
CA VAL A 260 -2.96 -40.97 -4.30
C VAL A 260 -2.59 -42.08 -3.33
N ASP A 261 -2.99 -43.30 -3.67
CA ASP A 261 -2.16 -44.45 -3.37
C ASP A 261 -0.74 -43.99 -3.68
N ASP A 262 0.17 -44.05 -2.71
CA ASP A 262 1.57 -43.65 -2.86
C ASP A 262 2.08 -44.00 -4.25
N ASP A 263 2.19 -43.01 -5.14
CA ASP A 263 3.06 -42.95 -6.34
C ASP A 263 2.62 -41.77 -7.24
N ASP A 264 3.64 -41.06 -7.75
CA ASP A 264 3.62 -40.13 -8.88
C ASP A 264 3.12 -38.68 -8.68
N ASP A 265 3.97 -37.85 -8.08
CA ASP A 265 4.11 -36.42 -8.41
C ASP A 265 5.58 -36.17 -8.83
N ASP A 266 5.97 -36.45 -10.08
CA ASP A 266 7.28 -35.99 -10.57
C ASP A 266 7.46 -35.77 -12.10
N ASP A 267 6.54 -35.10 -12.79
CA ASP A 267 6.80 -34.72 -14.19
C ASP A 267 7.72 -33.48 -14.33
N SER A 268 7.96 -32.72 -13.25
CA SER A 268 8.80 -31.52 -13.32
C SER A 268 10.28 -31.77 -13.01
N LYS A 269 10.66 -32.74 -12.16
CA LYS A 269 12.09 -33.03 -11.91
C LYS A 269 12.65 -34.07 -12.88
N THR A 270 11.81 -34.88 -13.50
CA THR A 270 12.23 -35.85 -14.52
C THR A 270 12.89 -35.16 -15.71
N VAL A 271 12.41 -33.97 -16.12
CA VAL A 271 13.01 -33.19 -17.22
C VAL A 271 14.37 -32.57 -16.84
N GLU A 272 14.51 -32.05 -15.61
CA GLU A 272 15.81 -31.53 -15.14
C GLU A 272 16.86 -32.64 -14.98
N PHE A 273 16.47 -33.80 -14.45
CA PHE A 273 17.37 -34.96 -14.31
C PHE A 273 17.81 -35.52 -15.67
N TYR A 274 16.90 -35.59 -16.66
CA TYR A 274 17.25 -36.09 -18.00
C TYR A 274 18.20 -35.12 -18.73
N LEU A 275 18.01 -33.81 -18.59
CA LEU A 275 18.90 -32.79 -19.17
C LEU A 275 20.30 -32.83 -18.52
N SER A 276 20.39 -32.98 -17.20
CA SER A 276 21.67 -32.92 -16.49
C SER A 276 22.46 -34.24 -16.55
N VAL A 277 21.79 -35.39 -16.45
CA VAL A 277 22.45 -36.70 -16.30
C VAL A 277 22.60 -37.44 -17.64
N VAL A 278 21.71 -37.22 -18.61
CA VAL A 278 21.74 -37.94 -19.89
C VAL A 278 22.07 -36.99 -21.05
N GLY A 279 21.41 -35.83 -21.13
CA GLY A 279 21.56 -34.89 -22.25
C GLY A 279 22.98 -34.33 -22.41
N LEU A 280 23.54 -33.76 -21.35
CA LEU A 280 24.90 -33.22 -21.35
C LEU A 280 26.00 -34.25 -21.69
N PRO A 281 26.04 -35.45 -21.07
CA PRO A 281 27.08 -36.43 -21.42
C PRO A 281 26.93 -36.99 -22.84
N VAL A 282 25.71 -37.15 -23.37
CA VAL A 282 25.51 -37.56 -24.77
C VAL A 282 26.01 -36.48 -25.75
N LEU A 283 25.77 -35.20 -25.45
CA LEU A 283 26.29 -34.09 -26.26
C LEU A 283 27.82 -34.06 -26.25
N VAL A 284 28.45 -34.26 -25.09
CA VAL A 284 29.91 -34.33 -24.96
C VAL A 284 30.47 -35.52 -25.74
N LEU A 285 29.83 -36.70 -25.67
CA LEU A 285 30.21 -37.88 -26.45
C LEU A 285 30.15 -37.62 -27.96
N LEU A 286 29.09 -36.96 -28.43
CA LEU A 286 28.97 -36.60 -29.86
C LEU A 286 30.07 -35.62 -30.29
N LEU A 287 30.40 -34.62 -29.47
CA LEU A 287 31.50 -33.70 -29.76
C LEU A 287 32.87 -34.41 -29.77
N ILE A 288 33.09 -35.37 -28.87
CA ILE A 288 34.31 -36.20 -28.88
C ILE A 288 34.37 -37.04 -30.16
N ILE A 289 33.28 -37.66 -30.59
CA ILE A 289 33.23 -38.46 -31.83
C ILE A 289 33.52 -37.58 -33.06
N VAL A 290 32.97 -36.35 -33.10
CA VAL A 290 33.26 -35.39 -34.17
C VAL A 290 34.74 -34.98 -34.14
N ALA A 291 35.30 -34.71 -32.96
CA ALA A 291 36.72 -34.37 -32.82
C ALA A 291 37.64 -35.53 -33.24
N ILE A 292 37.32 -36.77 -32.87
CA ILE A 292 38.04 -37.98 -33.31
C ILE A 292 37.93 -38.13 -34.82
N SER A 293 36.74 -37.94 -35.39
CA SER A 293 36.52 -38.04 -36.84
C SER A 293 37.33 -36.99 -37.61
N LEU A 294 37.38 -35.75 -37.10
CA LEU A 294 38.23 -34.69 -37.64
C LEU A 294 39.72 -35.02 -37.48
N CYS A 295 40.16 -35.51 -36.31
CA CYS A 295 41.53 -35.98 -36.10
C CYS A 295 41.91 -37.11 -37.06
N CYS A 296 41.06 -38.13 -37.22
CA CYS A 296 41.28 -39.21 -38.18
C CYS A 296 41.30 -38.69 -39.63
N TYR A 297 40.48 -37.71 -39.97
CA TYR A 297 40.51 -37.05 -41.27
C TYR A 297 41.85 -36.33 -41.50
N PHE A 298 42.35 -35.56 -40.53
CA PHE A 298 43.63 -34.88 -40.62
C PHE A 298 44.83 -35.85 -40.63
N VAL A 299 44.78 -36.94 -39.85
CA VAL A 299 45.81 -37.99 -39.86
C VAL A 299 45.81 -38.75 -41.18
N ARG A 300 44.65 -39.08 -41.76
CA ARG A 300 44.57 -39.68 -43.11
C ARG A 300 45.08 -38.73 -44.19
N LYS A 301 44.82 -37.42 -44.04
CA LYS A 301 45.40 -36.40 -44.93
C LYS A 301 46.93 -36.35 -44.81
N LYS A 302 47.49 -36.51 -43.60
CA LYS A 302 48.94 -36.55 -43.33
C LYS A 302 49.60 -37.86 -43.81
N ASN A 303 48.94 -39.00 -43.66
CA ASN A 303 49.46 -40.29 -44.12
C ASN A 303 49.40 -40.47 -45.65
N LYS A 304 48.51 -39.73 -46.34
CA LYS A 304 48.58 -39.59 -47.81
C LYS A 304 49.81 -38.79 -48.29
N SER A 305 50.42 -37.97 -47.44
CA SER A 305 51.68 -37.27 -47.73
C SER A 305 52.94 -38.05 -47.33
N GLU A 306 52.86 -39.06 -46.46
CA GLU A 306 54.03 -39.86 -46.00
C GLU A 306 54.13 -41.27 -46.61
N ALA A 307 53.13 -41.76 -47.36
CA ALA A 307 53.22 -43.02 -48.14
C ALA A 307 54.06 -42.91 -49.44
N ALA A 308 54.98 -41.94 -49.50
CA ALA A 308 56.00 -41.76 -50.52
C ALA A 308 57.40 -41.88 -49.89
N GLY A 309 57.75 -43.04 -49.33
CA GLY A 309 59.06 -43.27 -48.70
C GLY A 309 59.30 -44.70 -48.21
N LYS A 310 59.81 -45.56 -49.10
CA LYS A 310 60.38 -46.93 -48.90
C LYS A 310 61.60 -46.96 -47.93
N PRO A 311 62.25 -48.11 -47.55
CA PRO A 311 62.18 -49.50 -48.07
C PRO A 311 62.27 -50.69 -47.05
N HIS A 312 62.11 -51.89 -47.64
CA HIS A 312 62.35 -53.30 -47.29
C HIS A 312 63.56 -53.71 -46.41
N SER A 313 63.43 -54.77 -45.58
CA SER A 313 64.42 -55.88 -45.47
C SER A 313 63.86 -57.15 -44.79
N THR A 314 64.38 -58.30 -45.21
CA THR A 314 63.99 -59.72 -45.01
C THR A 314 64.76 -60.44 -43.90
N THR A 315 64.19 -61.48 -43.26
CA THR A 315 64.97 -62.70 -42.90
C THR A 315 64.11 -63.96 -42.66
N HIS A 316 64.61 -65.09 -43.16
CA HIS A 316 64.12 -66.47 -43.09
C HIS A 316 64.48 -67.17 -41.76
N VAL A 317 63.80 -68.28 -41.42
CA VAL A 317 64.32 -69.68 -41.28
C VAL A 317 63.48 -70.54 -40.29
N ASN A 318 62.74 -71.49 -40.88
CA ASN A 318 62.62 -72.95 -40.67
C ASN A 318 62.40 -73.66 -39.30
N ASN A 319 61.41 -74.58 -39.38
CA ASN A 319 61.34 -76.00 -38.98
C ASN A 319 61.40 -76.41 -37.50
N ALA A 320 60.41 -77.18 -37.03
CA ALA A 320 60.39 -78.66 -37.09
C ALA A 320 59.43 -79.28 -36.05
N TYR A 321 58.64 -80.28 -36.48
CA TYR A 321 58.32 -81.60 -35.87
C TYR A 321 57.92 -81.70 -34.36
N VAL A 322 57.05 -82.60 -33.86
CA VAL A 322 56.01 -83.56 -34.28
C VAL A 322 55.79 -84.49 -33.07
N ILE A 323 54.56 -85.01 -32.90
CA ILE A 323 54.12 -86.19 -32.10
C ILE A 323 54.22 -86.12 -30.57
N SER A 324 53.04 -86.17 -29.93
CA SER A 324 52.49 -87.41 -29.33
C SER A 324 50.98 -87.35 -29.29
#